data_AF-A0A7C2AAP1-F1
#
_entry.id   AF-A0A7C2AAP1-F1
#
_cell.length_a   1.000
_cell.length_b   1.000
_cell.length_c   1.000
_cell.angle_alpha   90.00
_cell.angle_beta   90.00
_cell.angle_gamma   90.00
#
_symmetry.space_group_name_H-M   'P 1'
#
loop_
_entity.id
_entity.type
_entity.pdbx_description
1 polymer ?
#
loop_
_entity_poly.entity_id
_entity_poly.type
_entity_poly.pdbx_seq_one_letter_code
_entity_poly.pdbx_strand_id
1 'polypeptide(L)'
;MHHGSWLFRRLVALIALSSLIWLVASAGRPGAYTLATADGLSLSFSADGLITSLQIDGDELVSTSGPALLVRDLSQAGSVSSPNLLTNPGFENDLNGWSKILNKGLDVQVVTSVAHSGRAALQFSNSAAKMAFAAYSSASVSVTPGQRYRVFGWFRSSTGYVSSPSGTSVFLQSELWQSPQRTNGLYLQWLDGAQLPLADPQLAVALHGEVAHWRLIRRELRAPAQARFARVMVAAKLGAQSLWVDDLYLVASPEEEIAVQGTLSPCLDAADCLTQSAVLSNGLQLHIRYSAQADHLTVVGQVTDTSGQDRALDIRWGLPLSADRGGSWWDDVHIVRPLSASGIYANDVSASYDGWLPISLYPYAGITQANKGLALGLPSDRPQLALLSYDGATGRYGATFHLGISPQAGKVGPRAAFALVLYRFDPAWGFRDVIARHHALYPKAYSTPRALYGFSGRSQGAYYTPKGAQEVLAEDQTNTYSAQYTDPRLQLRIAANDAPRPTLDQALAVVTTQLASPNASVADFARAISHSAVVGANGDYSLKGIGVFAWDPGHWEALWTANLDPDLQDGLASFLLNRRIEPAFQAAKKIDAHLDGVQIDNFMSEPAFDLRLEALAAADWPLTYEPN
;
A
#
# COMPACT_ATOMS: atom_id res chain seq x y z
N MET A 1 -18.76 -59.62 57.84
CA MET A 1 -19.68 -58.84 58.69
C MET A 1 -20.35 -57.79 57.82
N HIS A 2 -21.68 -57.85 57.76
CA HIS A 2 -22.68 -56.84 57.41
C HIS A 2 -22.35 -55.82 56.30
N HIS A 3 -22.99 -55.97 55.13
CA HIS A 3 -24.28 -55.34 54.73
C HIS A 3 -24.03 -53.94 54.16
N GLY A 4 -24.51 -53.51 53.00
CA GLY A 4 -25.42 -54.01 51.96
C GLY A 4 -25.30 -52.97 50.82
N SER A 5 -25.95 -53.00 49.67
CA SER A 5 -26.92 -53.89 49.06
C SER A 5 -27.49 -53.06 47.90
N TRP A 6 -27.37 -53.55 46.65
CA TRP A 6 -28.30 -53.31 45.51
C TRP A 6 -28.30 -51.90 44.85
N LEU A 7 -28.49 -51.66 43.54
CA LEU A 7 -29.03 -52.37 42.36
C LEU A 7 -28.49 -51.64 41.09
N PHE A 8 -27.77 -52.30 40.18
CA PHE A 8 -28.23 -52.91 38.91
C PHE A 8 -28.11 -52.07 37.62
N ARG A 9 -27.35 -52.65 36.66
CA ARG A 9 -27.50 -52.63 35.18
C ARG A 9 -27.12 -51.31 34.47
N ARG A 10 -26.33 -51.28 33.38
CA ARG A 10 -26.17 -52.20 32.23
C ARG A 10 -24.78 -52.09 31.57
N LEU A 11 -24.44 -53.17 30.85
CA LEU A 11 -23.44 -53.33 29.79
C LEU A 11 -22.85 -52.04 29.19
N VAL A 12 -21.52 -51.95 29.16
CA VAL A 12 -20.77 -51.19 28.15
C VAL A 12 -20.25 -52.22 27.14
N ALA A 13 -20.92 -52.28 25.98
CA ALA A 13 -20.40 -52.98 24.82
C ALA A 13 -19.51 -52.00 24.04
N LEU A 14 -18.29 -52.44 23.71
CA LEU A 14 -17.43 -51.81 22.72
C LEU A 14 -18.21 -51.62 21.42
N ILE A 15 -18.31 -50.39 20.95
CA ILE A 15 -18.56 -50.11 19.53
C ILE A 15 -17.55 -49.04 19.11
N ALA A 16 -16.54 -49.49 18.37
CA ALA A 16 -15.75 -48.62 17.51
C ALA A 16 -16.67 -48.12 16.40
N LEU A 17 -17.03 -46.83 16.44
CA LEU A 17 -17.65 -46.17 15.28
C LEU A 17 -16.53 -45.64 14.40
N SER A 18 -16.26 -46.39 13.34
CA SER A 18 -15.55 -45.94 12.15
C SER A 18 -16.26 -44.72 11.55
N SER A 19 -15.59 -43.58 11.54
CA SER A 19 -15.94 -42.43 10.71
C SER A 19 -15.79 -42.82 9.24
N LEU A 20 -16.89 -43.19 8.58
CA LEU A 20 -16.93 -43.35 7.14
C LEU A 20 -16.73 -41.97 6.50
N ILE A 21 -15.50 -41.70 6.06
CA ILE A 21 -15.18 -40.63 5.12
C ILE A 21 -15.81 -41.05 3.79
N TRP A 22 -16.84 -40.32 3.37
CA TRP A 22 -17.36 -40.43 2.01
C TRP A 22 -16.35 -39.75 1.07
N LEU A 23 -15.39 -40.54 0.58
CA LEU A 23 -14.68 -40.19 -0.65
C LEU A 23 -15.63 -40.46 -1.81
N VAL A 24 -16.52 -39.51 -2.12
CA VAL A 24 -17.17 -39.51 -3.43
C VAL A 24 -16.12 -39.02 -4.41
N ALA A 25 -15.32 -39.94 -4.91
CA ALA A 25 -14.71 -39.78 -6.22
C ALA A 25 -15.87 -39.75 -7.22
N SER A 26 -16.44 -38.57 -7.46
CA SER A 26 -17.24 -38.36 -8.65
C SER A 26 -16.32 -38.76 -9.81
N ALA A 27 -16.81 -39.60 -10.71
CA ALA A 27 -16.15 -39.88 -11.98
C ALA A 27 -16.18 -38.57 -12.79
N GLY A 28 -15.30 -37.65 -12.42
CA GLY A 28 -15.10 -36.37 -13.06
C GLY A 28 -14.54 -36.61 -14.45
N ARG A 29 -14.93 -35.75 -15.38
CA ARG A 29 -14.29 -35.63 -16.69
C ARG A 29 -12.76 -35.68 -16.52
N PRO A 30 -12.02 -36.43 -17.35
CA PRO A 30 -10.56 -36.43 -17.26
C PRO A 30 -10.05 -34.98 -17.33
N GLY A 31 -9.39 -34.51 -16.25
CA GLY A 31 -8.76 -33.20 -16.18
C GLY A 31 -9.46 -32.12 -15.33
N ALA A 32 -10.37 -32.47 -14.41
CA ALA A 32 -10.91 -31.51 -13.42
C ALA A 32 -10.45 -31.84 -12.00
N TYR A 33 -9.93 -30.85 -11.27
CA TYR A 33 -9.48 -30.94 -9.88
C TYR A 33 -10.38 -30.08 -8.99
N THR A 34 -10.81 -30.58 -7.83
CA THR A 34 -11.70 -29.84 -6.93
C THR A 34 -11.15 -29.83 -5.51
N LEU A 35 -11.19 -28.65 -4.89
CA LEU A 35 -10.97 -28.46 -3.46
C LEU A 35 -12.30 -28.10 -2.80
N ALA A 36 -12.59 -28.68 -1.65
CA ALA A 36 -13.82 -28.42 -0.90
C ALA A 36 -13.54 -28.29 0.59
N THR A 37 -14.25 -27.37 1.22
CA THR A 37 -14.27 -27.16 2.67
C THR A 37 -15.41 -27.97 3.30
N ALA A 38 -15.33 -28.23 4.60
CA ALA A 38 -16.39 -28.91 5.32
C ALA A 38 -17.66 -28.06 5.46
N ASP A 39 -17.54 -26.73 5.37
CA ASP A 39 -18.65 -25.78 5.45
C ASP A 39 -19.30 -25.45 4.09
N GLY A 40 -19.00 -26.22 3.03
CA GLY A 40 -19.77 -26.21 1.79
C GLY A 40 -19.26 -25.28 0.69
N LEU A 41 -18.11 -24.63 0.86
CA LEU A 41 -17.38 -23.93 -0.21
C LEU A 41 -16.57 -24.94 -1.04
N SER A 42 -16.71 -24.94 -2.37
CA SER A 42 -15.89 -25.74 -3.29
C SER A 42 -15.38 -24.93 -4.48
N LEU A 43 -14.16 -25.20 -4.92
CA LEU A 43 -13.50 -24.54 -6.05
C LEU A 43 -12.89 -25.61 -6.96
N SER A 44 -13.27 -25.57 -8.24
CA SER A 44 -12.81 -26.54 -9.23
C SER A 44 -11.98 -25.89 -10.33
N PHE A 45 -10.96 -26.61 -10.76
CA PHE A 45 -9.99 -26.20 -11.76
C PHE A 45 -9.91 -27.21 -12.92
N SER A 46 -9.56 -26.73 -14.10
CA SER A 46 -9.06 -27.58 -15.17
C SER A 46 -7.58 -27.97 -14.94
N ALA A 47 -7.08 -28.94 -15.69
CA ALA A 47 -5.70 -29.39 -15.61
C ALA A 47 -4.65 -28.32 -15.96
N ASP A 48 -5.04 -27.30 -16.74
CA ASP A 48 -4.21 -26.14 -17.08
C ASP A 48 -4.37 -24.96 -16.10
N GLY A 49 -5.17 -25.11 -15.04
CA GLY A 49 -5.33 -24.13 -13.96
C GLY A 49 -6.39 -23.05 -14.19
N LEU A 50 -7.34 -23.26 -15.09
CA LEU A 50 -8.53 -22.40 -15.20
C LEU A 50 -9.51 -22.75 -14.09
N ILE A 51 -10.10 -21.75 -13.44
CA ILE A 51 -11.25 -21.94 -12.56
C ILE A 51 -12.46 -22.26 -13.42
N THR A 52 -13.05 -23.43 -13.18
CA THR A 52 -14.18 -23.95 -13.95
C THR A 52 -15.50 -23.93 -13.18
N SER A 53 -15.44 -23.88 -11.84
CA SER A 53 -16.60 -23.84 -10.97
C SER A 53 -16.22 -23.30 -9.58
N LEU A 54 -17.13 -22.56 -8.97
CA LEU A 54 -17.09 -22.14 -7.57
C LEU A 54 -18.50 -22.32 -7.00
N GLN A 55 -18.65 -23.14 -5.97
CA GLN A 55 -19.96 -23.41 -5.36
C GLN A 55 -19.98 -23.10 -3.87
N ILE A 56 -21.14 -22.67 -3.39
CA ILE A 56 -21.45 -22.58 -1.97
C ILE A 56 -22.76 -23.33 -1.73
N ASP A 57 -22.71 -24.40 -0.93
CA ASP A 57 -23.84 -25.32 -0.69
C ASP A 57 -24.37 -25.95 -1.99
N GLY A 58 -23.50 -26.17 -2.97
CA GLY A 58 -23.85 -26.69 -4.30
C GLY A 58 -24.38 -25.65 -5.29
N ASP A 59 -24.62 -24.40 -4.86
CA ASP A 59 -25.05 -23.32 -5.74
C ASP A 59 -23.85 -22.72 -6.49
N GLU A 60 -23.87 -22.83 -7.82
CA GLU A 60 -22.81 -22.34 -8.70
C GLU A 60 -22.78 -20.81 -8.75
N LEU A 61 -21.58 -20.23 -8.58
CA LEU A 61 -21.30 -18.80 -8.67
C LEU A 61 -20.55 -18.42 -9.96
N VAL A 62 -19.68 -19.29 -10.47
CA VAL A 62 -18.92 -19.04 -11.71
C VAL A 62 -19.79 -19.37 -12.93
N SER A 63 -19.98 -18.40 -13.81
CA SER A 63 -20.75 -18.59 -15.06
C SER A 63 -19.88 -18.95 -16.26
N THR A 64 -18.59 -18.63 -16.22
CA THR A 64 -17.67 -18.84 -17.33
C THR A 64 -16.29 -19.16 -16.79
N SER A 65 -15.66 -20.21 -17.35
CA SER A 65 -14.31 -20.60 -16.97
C SER A 65 -13.32 -19.47 -17.26
N GLY A 66 -12.34 -19.29 -16.37
CA GLY A 66 -11.33 -18.24 -16.52
C GLY A 66 -10.06 -18.53 -15.74
N PRO A 67 -8.93 -17.90 -16.09
CA PRO A 67 -7.66 -18.17 -15.43
C PRO A 67 -7.71 -17.76 -13.95
N ALA A 68 -7.14 -18.56 -13.05
CA ALA A 68 -7.01 -18.12 -11.66
C ALA A 68 -6.03 -16.95 -11.52
N LEU A 69 -4.97 -16.96 -12.33
CA LEU A 69 -3.81 -16.09 -12.22
C LEU A 69 -3.62 -15.24 -13.46
N LEU A 70 -3.34 -13.95 -13.24
CA LEU A 70 -2.83 -13.03 -14.24
C LEU A 70 -1.51 -12.45 -13.75
N VAL A 71 -0.58 -12.21 -14.67
CA VAL A 71 0.69 -11.53 -14.41
C VAL A 71 0.74 -10.29 -15.28
N ARG A 72 1.12 -9.17 -14.70
CA ARG A 72 1.45 -7.96 -15.44
C ARG A 72 2.85 -7.51 -15.02
N ASP A 73 3.75 -7.53 -15.99
CA ASP A 73 5.15 -7.19 -15.80
C ASP A 73 5.35 -5.68 -16.04
N LEU A 74 5.64 -4.95 -14.96
CA LEU A 74 5.86 -3.51 -14.93
C LEU A 74 7.36 -3.16 -14.90
N SER A 75 8.26 -4.13 -15.07
CA SER A 75 9.71 -3.93 -14.92
C SER A 75 10.28 -2.92 -15.90
N GLN A 76 9.58 -2.66 -17.02
CA GLN A 76 9.94 -1.65 -18.02
C GLN A 76 9.00 -0.45 -18.03
N ALA A 77 8.06 -0.35 -17.08
CA ALA A 77 7.12 0.77 -17.00
C ALA A 77 7.81 2.11 -16.71
N GLY A 78 9.03 2.10 -16.16
CA GLY A 78 9.92 3.26 -16.09
C GLY A 78 10.26 3.86 -17.46
N SER A 79 10.37 3.03 -18.50
CA SER A 79 10.74 3.45 -19.85
C SER A 79 9.56 4.08 -20.61
N VAL A 80 9.82 5.18 -21.32
CA VAL A 80 8.82 5.82 -22.19
C VAL A 80 8.92 5.19 -23.58
N SER A 81 8.19 4.10 -23.79
CA SER A 81 8.18 3.34 -25.05
C SER A 81 7.00 3.70 -25.97
N SER A 82 5.99 4.39 -25.45
CA SER A 82 4.80 4.83 -26.19
C SER A 82 4.87 6.33 -26.54
N PRO A 83 4.31 6.74 -27.69
CA PRO A 83 4.28 8.15 -28.07
C PRO A 83 3.56 9.01 -27.04
N ASN A 84 4.13 10.16 -26.71
CA ASN A 84 3.44 11.17 -25.91
C ASN A 84 2.27 11.74 -26.70
N LEU A 85 1.08 11.71 -26.12
CA LEU A 85 -0.12 12.25 -26.75
C LEU A 85 -0.22 13.78 -26.63
N LEU A 86 0.52 14.39 -25.71
CA LEU A 86 0.43 15.83 -25.44
C LEU A 86 1.21 16.65 -26.48
N THR A 87 0.64 17.77 -26.89
CA THR A 87 1.33 18.76 -27.72
C THR A 87 2.20 19.65 -26.84
N ASN A 88 3.46 19.88 -27.27
CA ASN A 88 4.41 20.78 -26.61
C ASN A 88 4.56 20.49 -25.09
N PRO A 89 4.90 19.26 -24.70
CA PRO A 89 4.89 18.81 -23.31
C PRO A 89 5.97 19.45 -22.43
N GLY A 90 7.09 19.89 -23.02
CA GLY A 90 8.20 20.57 -22.35
C GLY A 90 8.22 22.08 -22.58
N PHE A 91 7.12 22.68 -23.04
CA PHE A 91 6.99 24.15 -23.19
C PHE A 91 8.01 24.81 -24.13
N GLU A 92 8.61 24.02 -25.03
CA GLU A 92 9.56 24.44 -26.06
C GLU A 92 8.99 25.43 -27.07
N ASN A 93 7.67 25.60 -27.14
CA ASN A 93 7.01 26.60 -27.97
C ASN A 93 6.01 27.42 -27.15
N ASP A 94 6.51 28.01 -26.05
CA ASP A 94 5.71 28.78 -25.10
C ASP A 94 4.50 27.93 -24.62
N LEU A 95 3.34 28.55 -24.39
CA LEU A 95 2.10 27.86 -24.00
C LEU A 95 1.33 27.24 -25.18
N ASN A 96 1.94 27.02 -26.36
CA ASN A 96 1.22 26.36 -27.46
C ASN A 96 0.68 24.99 -27.02
N GLY A 97 -0.62 24.73 -27.21
CA GLY A 97 -1.28 23.51 -26.74
C GLY A 97 -1.66 23.52 -25.26
N TRP A 98 -1.41 24.61 -24.52
CA TRP A 98 -1.71 24.76 -23.10
C TRP A 98 -2.55 26.03 -22.84
N SER A 99 -3.45 25.97 -21.88
CA SER A 99 -4.35 27.09 -21.56
C SER A 99 -4.55 27.25 -20.06
N LYS A 100 -4.65 28.50 -19.61
CA LYS A 100 -4.93 28.82 -18.21
C LYS A 100 -6.36 28.40 -17.86
N ILE A 101 -6.52 27.54 -16.85
CA ILE A 101 -7.84 27.21 -16.27
C ILE A 101 -8.22 28.27 -15.25
N LEU A 102 -7.30 28.56 -14.32
CA LEU A 102 -7.50 29.47 -13.21
C LEU A 102 -6.15 30.01 -12.75
N ASN A 103 -6.11 31.29 -12.36
CA ASN A 103 -4.99 31.84 -11.61
C ASN A 103 -5.52 32.80 -10.53
N LYS A 104 -5.18 32.52 -9.28
CA LYS A 104 -5.54 33.27 -8.07
C LYS A 104 -4.26 33.72 -7.36
N GLY A 105 -3.41 34.46 -8.06
CA GLY A 105 -2.28 35.20 -7.46
C GLY A 105 -0.91 34.54 -7.60
N LEU A 106 -0.71 33.62 -8.55
CA LEU A 106 0.63 33.16 -8.95
C LEU A 106 1.11 33.94 -10.18
N ASP A 107 2.41 34.23 -10.25
CA ASP A 107 3.04 34.60 -11.51
C ASP A 107 3.40 33.31 -12.27
N VAL A 108 3.00 33.23 -13.53
CA VAL A 108 3.12 32.01 -14.34
C VAL A 108 3.64 32.34 -15.72
N GLN A 109 4.80 31.78 -16.05
CA GLN A 109 5.52 32.07 -17.28
C GLN A 109 6.33 30.86 -17.75
N VAL A 110 6.59 30.78 -19.05
CA VAL A 110 7.58 29.85 -19.60
C VAL A 110 8.95 30.49 -19.49
N VAL A 111 9.90 29.79 -18.86
CA VAL A 111 11.26 30.28 -18.61
C VAL A 111 12.29 29.40 -19.29
N THR A 112 13.46 29.97 -19.61
CA THR A 112 14.60 29.24 -20.20
C THR A 112 15.79 29.11 -19.25
N SER A 113 15.69 29.64 -18.03
CA SER A 113 16.76 29.60 -17.02
C SER A 113 16.85 28.27 -16.29
N VAL A 114 15.76 27.50 -16.28
CA VAL A 114 15.64 26.19 -15.63
C VAL A 114 14.76 25.32 -16.51
N ALA A 115 15.29 24.18 -16.94
CA ALA A 115 14.58 23.14 -17.69
C ALA A 115 15.06 21.76 -17.25
N HIS A 116 14.21 20.75 -17.40
CA HIS A 116 14.56 19.34 -17.18
C HIS A 116 15.26 18.79 -18.42
N SER A 117 14.64 19.01 -19.58
CA SER A 117 15.24 18.76 -20.88
C SER A 117 14.91 19.92 -21.83
N GLY A 118 15.51 19.94 -23.02
CA GLY A 118 15.27 21.05 -23.96
C GLY A 118 15.76 22.40 -23.45
N ARG A 119 14.99 23.47 -23.72
CA ARG A 119 15.36 24.86 -23.46
C ARG A 119 14.40 25.58 -22.52
N ALA A 120 13.24 25.03 -22.22
CA ALA A 120 12.17 25.74 -21.51
C ALA A 120 11.47 24.88 -20.46
N ALA A 121 10.83 25.53 -19.49
CA ALA A 121 9.90 24.90 -18.55
C ALA A 121 8.82 25.90 -18.12
N LEU A 122 7.68 25.40 -17.64
CA LEU A 122 6.65 26.26 -17.05
C LEU A 122 6.98 26.53 -15.59
N GLN A 123 7.12 27.81 -15.23
CA GLN A 123 7.37 28.26 -13.87
C GLN A 123 6.08 28.81 -13.26
N PHE A 124 5.75 28.33 -12.07
CA PHE A 124 4.83 28.97 -11.13
C PHE A 124 5.66 29.65 -10.03
N SER A 125 5.42 30.92 -9.75
CA SER A 125 6.12 31.61 -8.66
C SER A 125 5.16 32.48 -7.83
N ASN A 126 5.54 32.64 -6.56
CA ASN A 126 4.88 33.55 -5.64
C ASN A 126 5.92 34.12 -4.68
N SER A 127 5.89 35.44 -4.48
CA SER A 127 6.78 36.16 -3.58
C SER A 127 6.17 36.37 -2.19
N ALA A 128 4.87 36.14 -2.02
CA ALA A 128 4.16 36.34 -0.77
C ALA A 128 4.07 35.03 0.05
N ALA A 129 4.13 35.15 1.38
CA ALA A 129 3.93 34.02 2.29
C ALA A 129 2.50 33.42 2.18
N LYS A 130 1.52 34.25 1.81
CA LYS A 130 0.13 33.82 1.60
C LYS A 130 0.06 32.83 0.43
N MET A 131 -0.60 31.69 0.66
CA MET A 131 -0.84 30.70 -0.38
C MET A 131 -1.64 31.30 -1.54
N ALA A 132 -1.16 31.07 -2.76
CA ALA A 132 -1.85 31.36 -4.01
C ALA A 132 -1.95 30.08 -4.86
N PHE A 133 -2.80 30.09 -5.89
CA PHE A 133 -3.10 28.92 -6.69
C PHE A 133 -3.22 29.25 -8.18
N ALA A 134 -2.67 28.39 -9.05
CA ALA A 134 -2.95 28.43 -10.48
C ALA A 134 -2.98 27.01 -11.08
N ALA A 135 -3.68 26.86 -12.20
CA ALA A 135 -3.76 25.61 -12.95
C ALA A 135 -3.84 25.86 -14.45
N TYR A 136 -3.15 25.02 -15.22
CA TYR A 136 -3.07 25.06 -16.68
C TYR A 136 -3.41 23.69 -17.25
N SER A 137 -4.19 23.65 -18.34
CA SER A 137 -4.64 22.44 -19.03
C SER A 137 -3.98 22.30 -20.39
N SER A 138 -3.63 21.08 -20.77
CA SER A 138 -3.36 20.72 -22.16
C SER A 138 -4.63 20.87 -23.01
N ALA A 139 -4.46 20.93 -24.33
CA ALA A 139 -5.51 20.60 -25.30
C ALA A 139 -6.01 19.16 -25.08
N SER A 140 -7.24 18.87 -25.51
CA SER A 140 -7.77 17.49 -25.46
C SER A 140 -7.07 16.59 -26.45
N VAL A 141 -6.77 15.38 -26.00
CA VAL A 141 -6.16 14.31 -26.80
C VAL A 141 -7.11 13.12 -26.86
N SER A 142 -7.08 12.36 -27.95
CA SER A 142 -7.97 11.20 -28.12
C SER A 142 -7.52 10.05 -27.21
N VAL A 143 -8.47 9.32 -26.64
CA VAL A 143 -8.22 8.14 -25.80
C VAL A 143 -9.20 7.00 -26.11
N THR A 144 -8.79 5.79 -25.77
CA THR A 144 -9.58 4.56 -25.96
C THR A 144 -10.29 4.19 -24.65
N PRO A 145 -11.61 3.94 -24.67
CA PRO A 145 -12.34 3.43 -23.51
C PRO A 145 -11.69 2.17 -22.93
N GLY A 146 -11.61 2.08 -21.60
CA GLY A 146 -11.08 0.91 -20.90
C GLY A 146 -9.56 0.74 -20.96
N GLN A 147 -8.85 1.49 -21.83
CA GLN A 147 -7.39 1.48 -21.90
C GLN A 147 -6.78 2.13 -20.65
N ARG A 148 -5.65 1.58 -20.20
CA ARG A 148 -4.81 2.18 -19.16
C ARG A 148 -3.90 3.24 -19.77
N TYR A 149 -3.80 4.39 -19.11
CA TYR A 149 -2.92 5.49 -19.46
C TYR A 149 -2.06 5.86 -18.28
N ARG A 150 -0.78 6.14 -18.55
CA ARG A 150 0.14 6.76 -17.59
C ARG A 150 0.24 8.25 -17.86
N VAL A 151 0.02 9.03 -16.81
CA VAL A 151 0.26 10.48 -16.78
C VAL A 151 1.43 10.75 -15.83
N PHE A 152 2.40 11.54 -16.28
CA PHE A 152 3.58 11.87 -15.50
C PHE A 152 4.25 13.16 -15.95
N GLY A 153 5.17 13.67 -15.15
CA GLY A 153 6.00 14.83 -15.48
C GLY A 153 7.02 15.12 -14.39
N TRP A 154 7.96 16.01 -14.71
CA TRP A 154 9.07 16.36 -13.83
C TRP A 154 8.82 17.69 -13.14
N PHE A 155 9.17 17.73 -11.86
CA PHE A 155 8.98 18.90 -11.01
C PHE A 155 10.25 19.26 -10.26
N ARG A 156 10.45 20.55 -10.02
CA ARG A 156 11.54 21.06 -9.20
C ARG A 156 11.08 22.28 -8.43
N SER A 157 11.56 22.48 -7.19
CA SER A 157 11.24 23.67 -6.40
C SER A 157 12.47 24.45 -5.96
N SER A 158 12.33 25.78 -5.85
CA SER A 158 13.41 26.67 -5.40
C SER A 158 13.80 26.46 -3.93
N THR A 159 12.90 25.92 -3.12
CA THR A 159 13.16 25.58 -1.71
C THR A 159 13.62 24.13 -1.53
N GLY A 160 13.59 23.33 -2.59
CA GLY A 160 13.91 21.91 -2.57
C GLY A 160 12.76 20.98 -2.14
N TYR A 161 11.58 21.53 -1.86
CA TYR A 161 10.42 20.76 -1.45
C TYR A 161 9.11 21.52 -1.64
N VAL A 162 7.99 20.78 -1.71
CA VAL A 162 6.64 21.31 -1.56
C VAL A 162 5.90 20.55 -0.47
N SER A 163 5.21 21.28 0.42
CA SER A 163 4.57 20.68 1.59
C SER A 163 3.15 21.21 1.85
N SER A 164 2.48 21.72 0.81
CA SER A 164 1.11 22.25 0.91
C SER A 164 0.16 21.44 0.03
N PRO A 165 -0.93 20.87 0.59
CA PRO A 165 -1.22 20.81 2.02
C PRO A 165 -0.18 19.93 2.74
N SER A 166 0.03 20.22 4.01
CA SER A 166 1.00 19.52 4.85
C SER A 166 0.42 18.22 5.36
N GLY A 167 1.18 17.12 5.23
CA GLY A 167 1.03 15.94 6.10
C GLY A 167 -0.31 15.23 6.00
N THR A 168 -0.70 14.82 4.80
CA THR A 168 -1.90 14.00 4.67
C THR A 168 -1.57 12.54 4.89
N SER A 169 -2.30 11.91 5.80
CA SER A 169 -2.33 10.46 5.91
C SER A 169 -2.73 9.80 4.57
N VAL A 170 -2.12 8.67 4.25
CA VAL A 170 -2.51 7.81 3.11
C VAL A 170 -4.01 7.50 3.07
N PHE A 171 -4.68 7.48 4.23
CA PHE A 171 -6.13 7.25 4.35
C PHE A 171 -6.98 8.35 3.72
N LEU A 172 -6.47 9.58 3.68
CA LEU A 172 -7.20 10.75 3.18
C LEU A 172 -6.63 11.26 1.87
N GLN A 173 -5.68 10.53 1.25
CA GLN A 173 -5.14 10.94 -0.03
C GLN A 173 -6.28 11.16 -1.00
N SER A 174 -7.22 10.23 -1.18
CA SER A 174 -8.38 10.39 -2.10
C SER A 174 -9.23 11.64 -1.84
N GLU A 175 -9.23 12.20 -0.63
CA GLU A 175 -10.03 13.37 -0.22
C GLU A 175 -9.32 14.72 -0.45
N LEU A 176 -7.99 14.76 -0.43
CA LEU A 176 -7.18 15.99 -0.61
C LEU A 176 -7.41 16.74 -1.92
N TRP A 177 -8.00 16.04 -2.87
CA TRP A 177 -8.13 16.44 -4.26
C TRP A 177 -9.49 17.07 -4.55
N GLN A 178 -10.41 17.05 -3.58
CA GLN A 178 -11.74 17.60 -3.71
C GLN A 178 -11.76 19.10 -3.39
N SER A 179 -12.53 19.88 -4.14
CA SER A 179 -12.80 21.28 -3.79
C SER A 179 -13.40 21.37 -2.37
N PRO A 180 -12.89 22.27 -1.49
CA PRO A 180 -12.01 23.39 -1.77
C PRO A 180 -10.50 23.07 -1.79
N GLN A 181 -10.08 21.84 -1.48
CA GLN A 181 -8.68 21.44 -1.44
C GLN A 181 -8.17 21.05 -2.84
N ARG A 182 -7.50 22.00 -3.48
CA ARG A 182 -6.66 21.79 -4.67
C ARG A 182 -5.21 21.90 -4.24
N THR A 183 -4.33 21.04 -4.75
CA THR A 183 -2.92 21.02 -4.38
C THR A 183 -1.99 20.87 -5.58
N ASN A 184 -0.69 20.97 -5.33
CA ASN A 184 0.38 20.75 -6.29
C ASN A 184 0.30 19.33 -6.87
N GLY A 185 0.46 19.20 -8.19
CA GLY A 185 0.50 17.90 -8.86
C GLY A 185 -0.15 17.89 -10.24
N LEU A 186 -0.42 16.68 -10.72
CA LEU A 186 -1.03 16.41 -12.03
C LEU A 186 -2.47 15.94 -11.89
N TYR A 187 -3.34 16.50 -12.72
CA TYR A 187 -4.75 16.17 -12.81
C TYR A 187 -5.07 15.65 -14.21
N LEU A 188 -6.11 14.84 -14.29
CA LEU A 188 -6.61 14.28 -15.54
C LEU A 188 -8.13 14.50 -15.60
N GLN A 189 -8.64 14.94 -16.74
CA GLN A 189 -10.07 15.03 -16.97
C GLN A 189 -10.45 14.22 -18.19
N TRP A 190 -11.38 13.28 -18.02
CA TRP A 190 -11.96 12.50 -19.10
C TRP A 190 -13.12 13.27 -19.75
N LEU A 191 -13.23 13.18 -21.07
CA LEU A 191 -14.28 13.82 -21.85
C LEU A 191 -14.95 12.81 -22.78
N ASP A 192 -16.23 13.04 -23.07
CA ASP A 192 -17.03 12.22 -23.99
C ASP A 192 -16.75 12.52 -25.48
N GLY A 193 -17.51 11.89 -26.37
CA GLY A 193 -17.38 12.09 -27.82
C GLY A 193 -17.70 13.51 -28.31
N ALA A 194 -18.41 14.32 -27.51
CA ALA A 194 -18.69 15.73 -27.77
C ALA A 194 -17.65 16.66 -27.12
N GLN A 195 -16.59 16.10 -26.53
CA GLN A 195 -15.59 16.81 -25.73
C GLN A 195 -16.17 17.54 -24.50
N LEU A 196 -17.28 17.04 -23.96
CA LEU A 196 -17.82 17.49 -22.68
C LEU A 196 -17.18 16.70 -21.55
N PRO A 197 -16.81 17.34 -20.41
CA PRO A 197 -16.29 16.64 -19.26
C PRO A 197 -17.24 15.56 -18.74
N LEU A 198 -16.73 14.36 -18.49
CA LEU A 198 -17.48 13.29 -17.80
C LEU A 198 -17.61 13.54 -16.29
N ALA A 199 -16.62 14.25 -15.73
CA ALA A 199 -16.56 14.66 -14.34
C ALA A 199 -15.63 15.88 -14.19
N ASP A 200 -15.59 16.43 -12.99
CA ASP A 200 -14.55 17.40 -12.61
C ASP A 200 -13.14 16.78 -12.78
N PRO A 201 -12.09 17.59 -12.98
CA PRO A 201 -10.73 17.09 -13.07
C PRO A 201 -10.36 16.27 -11.84
N GLN A 202 -10.00 15.01 -12.05
CA GLN A 202 -9.51 14.15 -10.98
C GLN A 202 -8.03 14.43 -10.78
N LEU A 203 -7.53 14.48 -9.54
CA LEU A 203 -6.09 14.40 -9.39
C LEU A 203 -5.63 13.00 -9.83
N ALA A 204 -4.68 12.99 -10.76
CA ALA A 204 -3.86 11.83 -11.01
C ALA A 204 -2.86 11.64 -9.87
N VAL A 205 -1.82 12.46 -9.76
CA VAL A 205 -0.76 12.27 -8.76
C VAL A 205 -0.41 13.55 -8.03
N ALA A 206 -0.25 13.42 -6.72
CA ALA A 206 0.19 14.44 -5.79
C ALA A 206 1.62 14.89 -6.08
N LEU A 207 1.91 16.18 -5.91
CA LEU A 207 3.28 16.61 -5.64
C LEU A 207 3.39 16.97 -4.16
N HIS A 208 4.14 16.16 -3.42
CA HIS A 208 4.40 16.35 -2.00
C HIS A 208 5.81 15.88 -1.66
N GLY A 209 6.49 16.60 -0.77
CA GLY A 209 7.82 16.25 -0.29
C GLY A 209 8.95 16.92 -1.07
N GLU A 210 10.09 16.24 -1.10
CA GLU A 210 11.34 16.63 -1.73
C GLU A 210 11.22 16.74 -3.26
N VAL A 211 11.72 17.85 -3.79
CA VAL A 211 11.78 18.19 -5.23
C VAL A 211 12.97 19.12 -5.47
N ALA A 212 14.11 18.85 -4.82
CA ALA A 212 15.34 19.64 -4.97
C ALA A 212 15.98 19.42 -6.33
N HIS A 213 16.07 18.16 -6.71
CA HIS A 213 16.33 17.74 -8.08
C HIS A 213 15.02 17.54 -8.84
N TRP A 214 15.12 17.43 -10.17
CA TRP A 214 13.97 17.10 -10.99
C TRP A 214 13.40 15.75 -10.58
N ARG A 215 12.22 15.78 -9.98
CA ARG A 215 11.50 14.60 -9.50
C ARG A 215 10.37 14.27 -10.45
N LEU A 216 10.32 13.02 -10.88
CA LEU A 216 9.20 12.46 -11.60
C LEU A 216 8.06 12.16 -10.62
N ILE A 217 6.84 12.55 -10.97
CA ILE A 217 5.62 11.99 -10.36
C ILE A 217 4.76 11.36 -11.43
N ARG A 218 4.11 10.25 -11.10
CA ARG A 218 3.35 9.45 -12.06
C ARG A 218 2.13 8.80 -11.44
N ARG A 219 1.11 8.58 -12.28
CA ARG A 219 0.05 7.61 -12.00
C ARG A 219 -0.46 6.96 -13.27
N GLU A 220 -0.87 5.71 -13.13
CA GLU A 220 -1.67 5.02 -14.13
C GLU A 220 -3.16 5.06 -13.79
N LEU A 221 -4.00 5.36 -14.79
CA LEU A 221 -5.45 5.40 -14.66
C LEU A 221 -6.11 4.69 -15.84
N ARG A 222 -7.26 4.06 -15.60
CA ARG A 222 -8.08 3.45 -16.65
C ARG A 222 -9.10 4.45 -17.19
N ALA A 223 -9.17 4.60 -18.51
CA ALA A 223 -10.20 5.41 -19.16
C ALA A 223 -11.60 4.82 -18.92
N PRO A 224 -12.59 5.62 -18.45
CA PRO A 224 -13.97 5.18 -18.33
C PRO A 224 -14.58 4.74 -19.67
N ALA A 225 -15.64 3.93 -19.63
CA ALA A 225 -16.31 3.43 -20.84
C ALA A 225 -16.81 4.54 -21.78
N GLN A 226 -17.20 5.69 -21.21
CA GLN A 226 -17.69 6.85 -21.97
C GLN A 226 -16.56 7.75 -22.48
N ALA A 227 -15.32 7.59 -22.02
CA ALA A 227 -14.23 8.48 -22.37
C ALA A 227 -13.84 8.32 -23.85
N ARG A 228 -13.68 9.45 -24.55
CA ARG A 228 -13.15 9.52 -25.93
C ARG A 228 -11.99 10.50 -26.03
N PHE A 229 -11.92 11.47 -25.11
CA PHE A 229 -10.78 12.36 -24.99
C PHE A 229 -10.32 12.48 -23.53
N ALA A 230 -9.10 12.97 -23.35
CA ALA A 230 -8.56 13.35 -22.05
C ALA A 230 -7.82 14.69 -22.13
N ARG A 231 -7.70 15.39 -21.00
CA ARG A 231 -6.81 16.54 -20.82
C ARG A 231 -5.99 16.36 -19.56
N VAL A 232 -4.70 16.67 -19.65
CA VAL A 232 -3.79 16.72 -18.49
C VAL A 232 -3.73 18.15 -17.99
N MET A 233 -3.73 18.32 -16.68
CA MET A 233 -3.61 19.63 -16.05
C MET A 233 -2.50 19.59 -15.02
N VAL A 234 -1.73 20.66 -14.95
CA VAL A 234 -0.79 20.91 -13.85
C VAL A 234 -1.38 22.00 -12.96
N ALA A 235 -1.33 21.79 -11.66
CA ALA A 235 -1.72 22.79 -10.69
C ALA A 235 -0.62 23.03 -9.65
N ALA A 236 -0.56 24.27 -9.18
CA ALA A 236 0.36 24.70 -8.14
C ALA A 236 -0.38 25.48 -7.05
N LYS A 237 -0.08 25.17 -5.78
CA LYS A 237 -0.50 25.88 -4.58
C LYS A 237 0.73 26.25 -3.77
N LEU A 238 1.13 27.51 -3.84
CA LEU A 238 2.45 27.97 -3.39
C LEU A 238 2.35 29.17 -2.45
N GLY A 239 3.22 29.20 -1.44
CA GLY A 239 3.59 30.42 -0.71
C GLY A 239 4.79 31.08 -1.37
N ALA A 240 5.69 31.66 -0.58
CA ALA A 240 6.89 32.33 -1.07
C ALA A 240 7.93 31.33 -1.63
N GLN A 241 7.72 30.85 -2.86
CA GLN A 241 8.59 29.89 -3.55
C GLN A 241 8.28 29.84 -5.05
N SER A 242 9.18 29.21 -5.82
CA SER A 242 8.96 28.83 -7.21
C SER A 242 8.85 27.31 -7.36
N LEU A 243 8.02 26.89 -8.30
CA LEU A 243 7.86 25.51 -8.75
C LEU A 243 7.98 25.50 -10.28
N TRP A 244 8.89 24.67 -10.79
CA TRP A 244 9.02 24.39 -12.22
C TRP A 244 8.41 23.04 -12.53
N VAL A 245 7.71 22.97 -13.65
CA VAL A 245 7.21 21.73 -14.25
C VAL A 245 7.70 21.65 -15.68
N ASP A 246 8.10 20.46 -16.08
CA ASP A 246 8.61 20.20 -17.41
C ASP A 246 8.28 18.77 -17.85
N ASP A 247 8.38 18.54 -19.16
CA ASP A 247 8.26 17.23 -19.79
C ASP A 247 6.99 16.46 -19.34
N LEU A 248 5.81 16.98 -19.67
CA LEU A 248 4.54 16.35 -19.29
C LEU A 248 4.13 15.25 -20.27
N TYR A 249 3.69 14.09 -19.78
CA TYR A 249 3.31 12.97 -20.62
C TYR A 249 1.89 12.48 -20.31
N LEU A 250 1.20 12.10 -21.38
CA LEU A 250 0.11 11.13 -21.33
C LEU A 250 0.40 10.06 -22.37
N VAL A 251 0.59 8.82 -21.93
CA VAL A 251 0.89 7.68 -22.81
C VAL A 251 -0.08 6.54 -22.52
N ALA A 252 -0.43 5.76 -23.54
CA ALA A 252 -1.06 4.47 -23.31
C ALA A 252 -0.07 3.56 -22.57
N SER A 253 -0.50 2.85 -21.53
CA SER A 253 0.32 1.84 -20.88
C SER A 253 0.41 0.59 -21.76
N PRO A 254 1.59 0.20 -22.27
CA PRO A 254 1.77 -1.01 -23.06
C PRO A 254 1.76 -2.31 -22.23
N GLU A 255 1.91 -2.27 -20.90
CA GLU A 255 2.01 -3.50 -20.10
C GLU A 255 0.64 -4.17 -19.96
N GLU A 256 0.52 -5.34 -20.54
CA GLU A 256 -0.70 -6.15 -20.56
C GLU A 256 -0.76 -7.13 -19.37
N GLU A 257 -1.98 -7.54 -19.03
CA GLU A 257 -2.22 -8.67 -18.13
C GLU A 257 -2.20 -9.96 -18.95
N ILE A 258 -1.27 -10.85 -18.63
CA ILE A 258 -1.11 -12.14 -19.28
C ILE A 258 -1.74 -13.20 -18.38
N ALA A 259 -2.66 -13.99 -18.95
CA ALA A 259 -3.21 -15.15 -18.27
C ALA A 259 -2.14 -16.23 -18.07
N VAL A 260 -2.00 -16.73 -16.84
CA VAL A 260 -1.07 -17.81 -16.55
C VAL A 260 -1.80 -19.13 -16.59
N GLN A 261 -1.53 -19.90 -17.64
CA GLN A 261 -1.83 -21.32 -17.70
C GLN A 261 -0.59 -22.11 -17.27
N GLY A 262 -0.81 -23.23 -16.59
CA GLY A 262 0.26 -24.05 -16.04
C GLY A 262 -0.21 -25.46 -15.74
N THR A 263 0.68 -26.33 -15.31
CA THR A 263 0.29 -27.70 -14.95
C THR A 263 -0.27 -27.70 -13.53
N LEU A 264 -1.52 -28.14 -13.37
CA LEU A 264 -2.14 -28.39 -12.08
C LEU A 264 -2.02 -29.87 -11.70
N SER A 265 -1.62 -30.14 -10.45
CA SER A 265 -1.47 -31.50 -9.92
C SER A 265 -1.76 -31.55 -8.42
N PRO A 266 -2.14 -32.71 -7.85
CA PRO A 266 -2.25 -32.87 -6.41
C PRO A 266 -0.89 -32.67 -5.72
N CYS A 267 -0.90 -32.12 -4.51
CA CYS A 267 0.31 -32.03 -3.70
C CYS A 267 0.74 -33.42 -3.24
N LEU A 268 2.05 -33.68 -3.22
CA LEU A 268 2.58 -34.97 -2.76
C LEU A 268 2.52 -35.13 -1.23
N ASP A 269 2.40 -34.02 -0.51
CA ASP A 269 2.53 -33.93 0.95
C ASP A 269 1.19 -33.71 1.69
N ALA A 270 0.08 -33.52 0.97
CA ALA A 270 -1.24 -33.27 1.57
C ALA A 270 -2.37 -33.69 0.63
N ALA A 271 -3.41 -34.33 1.17
CA ALA A 271 -4.54 -34.86 0.39
C ALA A 271 -5.44 -33.76 -0.19
N ASP A 272 -5.78 -32.73 0.61
CA ASP A 272 -6.66 -31.63 0.21
C ASP A 272 -5.88 -30.44 -0.33
N CYS A 273 -5.00 -30.71 -1.29
CA CYS A 273 -4.06 -29.74 -1.82
C CYS A 273 -3.76 -29.94 -3.30
N LEU A 274 -3.66 -28.81 -4.01
CA LEU A 274 -3.24 -28.74 -5.41
C LEU A 274 -2.05 -27.79 -5.55
N THR A 275 -1.16 -28.08 -6.49
CA THR A 275 -0.10 -27.17 -6.92
C THR A 275 -0.21 -26.86 -8.41
N GLN A 276 -0.06 -25.58 -8.77
CA GLN A 276 0.03 -25.09 -10.13
C GLN A 276 1.44 -24.56 -10.38
N SER A 277 2.08 -25.03 -11.45
CA SER A 277 3.39 -24.55 -11.89
C SER A 277 3.33 -24.01 -13.33
N ALA A 278 3.95 -22.86 -13.56
CA ALA A 278 4.04 -22.23 -14.88
C ALA A 278 5.42 -21.58 -15.09
N VAL A 279 5.87 -21.56 -16.34
CA VAL A 279 7.09 -20.86 -16.78
C VAL A 279 6.71 -19.94 -17.92
N LEU A 280 7.00 -18.64 -17.77
CA LEU A 280 6.73 -17.63 -18.77
C LEU A 280 7.98 -17.41 -19.65
N SER A 281 7.76 -16.94 -20.88
CA SER A 281 8.83 -16.72 -21.86
C SER A 281 9.85 -15.65 -21.45
N ASN A 282 9.49 -14.76 -20.52
CA ASN A 282 10.36 -13.72 -19.97
C ASN A 282 11.21 -14.20 -18.77
N GLY A 283 11.22 -15.49 -18.46
CA GLY A 283 12.05 -16.06 -17.38
C GLY A 283 11.42 -16.02 -15.99
N LEU A 284 10.13 -15.69 -15.88
CA LEU A 284 9.39 -15.83 -14.63
C LEU A 284 8.89 -17.26 -14.45
N GLN A 285 9.10 -17.82 -13.26
CA GLN A 285 8.53 -19.10 -12.84
C GLN A 285 7.53 -18.87 -11.71
N LEU A 286 6.33 -19.42 -11.86
CA LEU A 286 5.26 -19.32 -10.87
C LEU A 286 4.97 -20.69 -10.28
N HIS A 287 4.88 -20.75 -8.96
CA HIS A 287 4.44 -21.92 -8.21
C HIS A 287 3.39 -21.53 -7.18
N ILE A 288 2.17 -22.03 -7.34
CA ILE A 288 1.02 -21.70 -6.50
C ILE A 288 0.49 -22.95 -5.82
N ARG A 289 0.35 -22.91 -4.50
CA ARG A 289 -0.28 -23.95 -3.70
C ARG A 289 -1.70 -23.51 -3.32
N TYR A 290 -2.67 -24.36 -3.62
CA TYR A 290 -4.04 -24.27 -3.16
C TYR A 290 -4.27 -25.35 -2.10
N SER A 291 -4.89 -25.02 -0.98
CA SER A 291 -5.21 -26.03 0.04
C SER A 291 -6.58 -25.77 0.64
N ALA A 292 -7.37 -26.81 0.83
CA ALA A 292 -8.61 -26.72 1.58
C ALA A 292 -8.36 -26.92 3.07
N GLN A 293 -9.00 -26.08 3.87
CA GLN A 293 -9.12 -26.21 5.30
C GLN A 293 -10.59 -26.51 5.64
N ALA A 294 -10.92 -26.62 6.93
CA ALA A 294 -12.28 -26.94 7.35
C ALA A 294 -13.32 -25.90 6.87
N ASP A 295 -12.97 -24.62 6.85
CA ASP A 295 -13.88 -23.47 6.67
C ASP A 295 -13.38 -22.42 5.65
N HIS A 296 -12.24 -22.67 5.01
CA HIS A 296 -11.66 -21.77 4.02
C HIS A 296 -10.71 -22.49 3.06
N LEU A 297 -10.37 -21.83 1.96
CA LEU A 297 -9.28 -22.22 1.07
C LEU A 297 -8.11 -21.25 1.25
N THR A 298 -6.89 -21.77 1.22
CA THR A 298 -5.66 -20.97 1.21
C THR A 298 -5.02 -20.98 -0.17
N VAL A 299 -4.54 -19.83 -0.63
CA VAL A 299 -3.74 -19.66 -1.84
C VAL A 299 -2.39 -19.10 -1.43
N VAL A 300 -1.31 -19.82 -1.72
CA VAL A 300 0.06 -19.38 -1.43
C VAL A 300 0.86 -19.44 -2.71
N GLY A 301 1.34 -18.29 -3.17
CA GLY A 301 2.10 -18.17 -4.40
C GLY A 301 3.54 -17.77 -4.19
N GLN A 302 4.40 -18.23 -5.09
CA GLN A 302 5.76 -17.76 -5.24
C GLN A 302 6.03 -17.49 -6.72
N VAL A 303 6.66 -16.34 -6.99
CA VAL A 303 7.22 -15.99 -8.30
C VAL A 303 8.73 -15.93 -8.16
N THR A 304 9.45 -16.52 -9.10
CA THR A 304 10.91 -16.53 -9.14
C THR A 304 11.39 -16.00 -10.48
N ASP A 305 12.34 -15.06 -10.46
CA ASP A 305 13.03 -14.62 -11.67
C ASP A 305 14.27 -15.50 -11.91
N THR A 306 14.41 -16.04 -13.12
CA THR A 306 15.59 -16.83 -13.50
C THR A 306 16.56 -16.09 -14.40
N SER A 307 16.34 -14.79 -14.65
CA SER A 307 17.16 -13.97 -15.53
C SER A 307 18.18 -13.10 -14.79
N GLY A 308 18.03 -12.95 -13.48
CA GLY A 308 18.90 -12.13 -12.63
C GLY A 308 18.65 -10.63 -12.75
N GLN A 309 17.42 -10.23 -13.04
CA GLN A 309 17.04 -8.84 -13.29
C GLN A 309 16.11 -8.33 -12.19
N ASP A 310 16.08 -7.01 -12.00
CA ASP A 310 15.03 -6.39 -11.20
C ASP A 310 13.66 -6.63 -11.87
N ARG A 311 12.64 -6.86 -11.03
CA ARG A 311 11.25 -7.05 -11.45
C ARG A 311 10.30 -6.19 -10.65
N ALA A 312 9.36 -5.56 -11.35
CA ALA A 312 8.16 -4.96 -10.78
C ALA A 312 6.96 -5.72 -11.34
N LEU A 313 6.19 -6.40 -10.49
CA LEU A 313 5.15 -7.35 -10.91
C LEU A 313 3.84 -7.07 -10.19
N ASP A 314 2.77 -6.98 -10.97
CA ASP A 314 1.42 -7.17 -10.50
C ASP A 314 1.02 -8.64 -10.70
N ILE A 315 0.84 -9.37 -9.60
CA ILE A 315 0.30 -10.74 -9.64
C ILE A 315 -1.14 -10.71 -9.17
N ARG A 316 -2.07 -11.07 -10.03
CA ARG A 316 -3.49 -11.10 -9.69
C ARG A 316 -3.99 -12.52 -9.56
N TRP A 317 -4.52 -12.86 -8.39
CA TRP A 317 -5.34 -14.06 -8.22
C TRP A 317 -6.81 -13.66 -8.12
N GLY A 318 -7.72 -14.33 -8.81
CA GLY A 318 -9.14 -14.00 -8.70
C GLY A 318 -10.10 -14.96 -9.37
N LEU A 319 -11.37 -14.79 -9.00
CA LEU A 319 -12.51 -15.60 -9.42
C LEU A 319 -13.28 -14.91 -10.56
N PRO A 320 -13.69 -15.66 -11.61
CA PRO A 320 -14.53 -15.14 -12.67
C PRO A 320 -16.01 -15.08 -12.22
N LEU A 321 -16.40 -13.94 -11.64
CA LEU A 321 -17.76 -13.65 -11.17
C LEU A 321 -18.39 -12.55 -12.03
N SER A 322 -19.46 -12.85 -12.76
CA SER A 322 -20.14 -11.84 -13.60
C SER A 322 -21.07 -10.95 -12.79
N ALA A 323 -21.05 -9.64 -13.05
CA ALA A 323 -21.99 -8.68 -12.45
C ALA A 323 -23.45 -8.95 -12.88
N ASP A 324 -23.66 -9.62 -14.02
CA ASP A 324 -24.99 -9.88 -14.60
C ASP A 324 -25.85 -10.80 -13.72
N ARG A 325 -25.24 -11.54 -12.80
CA ARG A 325 -25.93 -12.37 -11.81
C ARG A 325 -26.38 -11.58 -10.58
N GLY A 326 -26.28 -10.25 -10.64
CA GLY A 326 -26.51 -9.37 -9.52
C GLY A 326 -25.46 -9.56 -8.42
N GLY A 327 -25.62 -8.82 -7.34
CA GLY A 327 -24.75 -8.91 -6.18
C GLY A 327 -24.43 -7.56 -5.59
N SER A 328 -23.60 -7.57 -4.56
CA SER A 328 -23.20 -6.37 -3.87
C SER A 328 -21.77 -6.46 -3.35
N TRP A 329 -21.07 -5.35 -3.45
CA TRP A 329 -19.80 -5.11 -2.79
C TRP A 329 -20.05 -4.50 -1.42
N TRP A 330 -19.39 -5.02 -0.39
CA TRP A 330 -19.44 -4.47 0.96
C TRP A 330 -18.28 -3.51 1.17
N ASP A 331 -18.57 -2.21 1.21
CA ASP A 331 -17.56 -1.18 1.48
C ASP A 331 -17.15 -1.22 2.94
N ASP A 332 -18.12 -1.32 3.85
CA ASP A 332 -17.89 -1.49 5.28
C ASP A 332 -19.12 -2.16 5.98
N VAL A 333 -19.16 -2.10 7.31
CA VAL A 333 -20.26 -2.64 8.14
C VAL A 333 -21.62 -1.95 7.99
N HIS A 334 -21.71 -0.84 7.26
CA HIS A 334 -22.90 0.00 7.04
C HIS A 334 -23.16 0.25 5.54
N ILE A 335 -22.11 0.38 4.72
CA ILE A 335 -22.21 0.77 3.31
C ILE A 335 -22.06 -0.44 2.39
N VAL A 336 -23.00 -0.56 1.45
CA VAL A 336 -23.05 -1.62 0.44
C VAL A 336 -23.39 -1.00 -0.92
N ARG A 337 -22.70 -1.43 -1.98
CA ARG A 337 -22.93 -0.97 -3.35
C ARG A 337 -23.35 -2.14 -4.26
N PRO A 338 -24.37 -1.98 -5.12
CA PRO A 338 -24.70 -3.00 -6.11
C PRO A 338 -23.59 -3.14 -7.15
N LEU A 339 -23.36 -4.37 -7.61
CA LEU A 339 -22.42 -4.64 -8.70
C LEU A 339 -22.98 -4.16 -10.04
N SER A 340 -22.09 -3.75 -10.94
CA SER A 340 -22.42 -3.31 -12.30
C SER A 340 -21.36 -3.80 -13.29
N ALA A 341 -21.74 -3.94 -14.56
CA ALA A 341 -20.87 -4.46 -15.62
C ALA A 341 -19.68 -3.55 -15.98
N SER A 342 -19.60 -2.33 -15.46
CA SER A 342 -18.49 -1.40 -15.70
C SER A 342 -17.92 -0.80 -14.41
N GLY A 343 -18.45 -1.19 -13.25
CA GLY A 343 -18.01 -0.67 -11.97
C GLY A 343 -16.69 -1.27 -11.51
N ILE A 344 -15.86 -0.44 -10.89
CA ILE A 344 -14.65 -0.84 -10.18
C ILE A 344 -14.91 -0.65 -8.69
N TYR A 345 -14.63 -1.68 -7.89
CA TYR A 345 -14.94 -1.71 -6.47
C TYR A 345 -13.69 -2.12 -5.71
N ALA A 346 -13.27 -1.26 -4.80
CA ALA A 346 -12.19 -1.49 -3.84
C ALA A 346 -12.39 -0.52 -2.66
N ASN A 347 -11.80 -0.86 -1.52
CA ASN A 347 -11.55 0.07 -0.43
C ASN A 347 -10.05 0.38 -0.43
N ASP A 348 -9.60 1.23 -1.35
CA ASP A 348 -8.18 1.46 -1.59
C ASP A 348 -7.61 2.70 -0.91
N VAL A 349 -6.37 2.56 -0.46
CA VAL A 349 -5.47 3.63 -0.02
C VAL A 349 -4.14 3.46 -0.74
N SER A 350 -3.24 4.44 -0.64
CA SER A 350 -1.90 4.30 -1.23
C SER A 350 -0.92 3.66 -0.24
N ALA A 351 -0.06 2.77 -0.74
CA ALA A 351 1.12 2.27 -0.04
C ALA A 351 2.30 3.26 -0.06
N SER A 352 2.14 4.43 -0.69
CA SER A 352 3.12 5.53 -0.61
C SER A 352 2.41 6.85 -0.28
N TYR A 353 3.01 7.63 0.62
CA TYR A 353 2.46 8.92 1.05
C TYR A 353 2.63 10.04 0.01
N ASP A 354 3.57 9.89 -0.91
CA ASP A 354 4.05 10.85 -1.90
C ASP A 354 3.93 10.34 -3.36
N GLY A 355 3.22 9.23 -3.54
CA GLY A 355 2.93 8.56 -4.80
C GLY A 355 1.62 7.77 -4.72
N TRP A 356 1.34 6.94 -5.73
CA TRP A 356 0.11 6.13 -5.77
C TRP A 356 0.38 4.68 -6.14
N LEU A 357 0.39 3.80 -5.14
CA LEU A 357 0.38 2.35 -5.31
C LEU A 357 -0.82 1.79 -4.51
N PRO A 358 -1.93 1.41 -5.17
CA PRO A 358 -3.18 1.13 -4.47
C PRO A 358 -3.10 -0.18 -3.67
N ILE A 359 -3.46 -0.14 -2.39
CA ILE A 359 -3.61 -1.31 -1.52
C ILE A 359 -4.93 -1.25 -0.78
N SER A 360 -5.41 -2.39 -0.26
CA SER A 360 -6.66 -2.40 0.51
C SER A 360 -6.49 -1.78 1.90
N LEU A 361 -7.42 -0.90 2.26
CA LEU A 361 -7.61 -0.34 3.60
C LEU A 361 -7.83 -1.43 4.65
N TYR A 362 -8.67 -2.41 4.32
CA TYR A 362 -8.95 -3.55 5.18
C TYR A 362 -8.17 -4.78 4.68
N PRO A 363 -7.73 -5.67 5.59
CA PRO A 363 -7.08 -6.92 5.20
C PRO A 363 -8.08 -7.96 4.65
N TYR A 364 -9.30 -7.55 4.34
CA TYR A 364 -10.36 -8.39 3.79
C TYR A 364 -11.31 -7.58 2.91
N ALA A 365 -11.99 -8.27 2.01
CA ALA A 365 -13.08 -7.74 1.20
C ALA A 365 -14.22 -8.76 1.17
N GLY A 366 -15.45 -8.27 1.02
CA GLY A 366 -16.66 -9.11 0.98
C GLY A 366 -17.52 -8.78 -0.22
N ILE A 367 -17.97 -9.82 -0.92
CA ILE A 367 -18.97 -9.73 -1.98
C ILE A 367 -20.12 -10.67 -1.69
N THR A 368 -21.34 -10.25 -1.99
CA THR A 368 -22.52 -11.14 -2.02
C THR A 368 -22.98 -11.31 -3.45
N GLN A 369 -23.24 -12.54 -3.87
CA GLN A 369 -23.83 -12.85 -5.17
C GLN A 369 -24.78 -14.04 -5.02
N ALA A 370 -25.94 -14.00 -5.67
CA ALA A 370 -26.98 -15.03 -5.55
C ALA A 370 -27.30 -15.40 -4.07
N ASN A 371 -27.32 -14.40 -3.18
CA ASN A 371 -27.52 -14.58 -1.73
C ASN A 371 -26.48 -15.50 -1.04
N LYS A 372 -25.28 -15.59 -1.59
CA LYS A 372 -24.11 -16.23 -0.98
C LYS A 372 -23.03 -15.19 -0.71
N GLY A 373 -22.42 -15.25 0.47
CA GLY A 373 -21.34 -14.35 0.87
C GLY A 373 -19.98 -15.00 0.63
N LEU A 374 -19.09 -14.28 -0.04
CA LEU A 374 -17.72 -14.71 -0.32
C LEU A 374 -16.73 -13.61 0.02
N ALA A 375 -15.69 -13.96 0.76
CA ALA A 375 -14.69 -13.03 1.22
C ALA A 375 -13.28 -13.45 0.79
N LEU A 376 -12.47 -12.45 0.48
CA LEU A 376 -11.03 -12.57 0.35
C LEU A 376 -10.38 -11.98 1.60
N GLY A 377 -9.32 -12.61 2.08
CA GLY A 377 -8.55 -12.13 3.24
C GLY A 377 -7.06 -12.24 3.03
N LEU A 378 -6.32 -11.23 3.45
CA LEU A 378 -4.87 -11.25 3.56
C LEU A 378 -4.49 -11.84 4.92
N PRO A 379 -3.55 -12.80 4.98
CA PRO A 379 -2.99 -13.28 6.23
C PRO A 379 -2.39 -12.16 7.09
N SER A 380 -2.67 -12.18 8.39
CA SER A 380 -2.15 -11.18 9.35
C SER A 380 -0.77 -11.52 9.91
N ASP A 381 -0.18 -12.65 9.51
CA ASP A 381 1.13 -13.14 9.98
C ASP A 381 2.31 -12.63 9.13
N ARG A 382 2.05 -11.82 8.09
CA ARG A 382 3.05 -11.33 7.14
C ARG A 382 2.64 -9.99 6.51
N PRO A 383 3.58 -9.09 6.19
CA PRO A 383 3.31 -7.88 5.43
C PRO A 383 3.15 -8.21 3.94
N GLN A 384 2.15 -7.62 3.30
CA GLN A 384 1.89 -7.76 1.86
C GLN A 384 1.22 -6.49 1.33
N LEU A 385 1.74 -5.93 0.24
CA LEU A 385 1.07 -4.84 -0.47
C LEU A 385 0.14 -5.44 -1.51
N ALA A 386 -1.16 -5.42 -1.21
CA ALA A 386 -2.16 -6.02 -2.07
C ALA A 386 -3.46 -5.23 -2.11
N LEU A 387 -4.12 -5.25 -3.26
CA LEU A 387 -5.43 -4.67 -3.52
C LEU A 387 -6.48 -5.77 -3.74
N LEU A 388 -7.39 -5.91 -2.80
CA LEU A 388 -8.63 -6.69 -2.92
C LEU A 388 -9.66 -5.84 -3.67
N SER A 389 -10.17 -6.36 -4.79
CA SER A 389 -11.07 -5.60 -5.66
C SER A 389 -12.03 -6.49 -6.46
N TYR A 390 -13.09 -5.86 -6.95
CA TYR A 390 -13.94 -6.39 -8.00
C TYR A 390 -13.92 -5.45 -9.22
N ASP A 391 -13.68 -6.02 -10.40
CA ASP A 391 -13.75 -5.34 -11.68
C ASP A 391 -14.92 -5.91 -12.50
N GLY A 392 -15.98 -5.13 -12.65
CA GLY A 392 -17.19 -5.53 -13.35
C GLY A 392 -17.02 -5.69 -14.86
N ALA A 393 -16.07 -4.98 -15.47
CA ALA A 393 -15.81 -5.07 -16.91
C ALA A 393 -15.12 -6.37 -17.28
N THR A 394 -14.29 -6.90 -16.37
CA THR A 394 -13.65 -8.21 -16.53
C THR A 394 -14.37 -9.34 -15.79
N GLY A 395 -15.37 -9.02 -14.98
CA GLY A 395 -16.06 -9.98 -14.11
C GLY A 395 -15.12 -10.66 -13.13
N ARG A 396 -14.20 -9.90 -12.50
CA ARG A 396 -13.14 -10.49 -11.66
C ARG A 396 -13.18 -9.97 -10.24
N TYR A 397 -13.41 -10.88 -9.30
CA TYR A 397 -13.23 -10.66 -7.86
C TYR A 397 -11.91 -11.26 -7.40
N GLY A 398 -10.95 -10.46 -6.93
CA GLY A 398 -9.60 -10.96 -6.67
C GLY A 398 -8.70 -10.03 -5.88
N ALA A 399 -7.46 -10.48 -5.70
CA ALA A 399 -6.37 -9.75 -5.09
C ALA A 399 -5.27 -9.48 -6.12
N THR A 400 -4.81 -8.24 -6.23
CA THR A 400 -3.59 -7.86 -6.96
C THR A 400 -2.47 -7.65 -5.94
N PHE A 401 -1.37 -8.37 -6.07
CA PHE A 401 -0.17 -8.25 -5.23
C PHE A 401 0.91 -7.45 -5.96
N HIS A 402 1.44 -6.42 -5.31
CA HIS A 402 2.50 -5.56 -5.85
C HIS A 402 3.86 -6.06 -5.40
N LEU A 403 4.51 -6.86 -6.24
CA LEU A 403 5.72 -7.60 -5.89
C LEU A 403 6.96 -7.05 -6.60
N GLY A 404 8.05 -6.97 -5.86
CA GLY A 404 9.39 -6.66 -6.35
C GLY A 404 10.29 -7.89 -6.27
N ILE A 405 11.18 -8.05 -7.24
CA ILE A 405 12.31 -8.98 -7.16
C ILE A 405 13.55 -8.21 -7.53
N SER A 406 14.63 -8.39 -6.78
CA SER A 406 15.91 -7.74 -7.04
C SER A 406 17.05 -8.68 -6.69
N PRO A 407 18.08 -8.85 -7.54
CA PRO A 407 19.24 -9.66 -7.20
C PRO A 407 20.03 -9.10 -6.01
N GLN A 408 19.85 -7.82 -5.67
CA GLN A 408 20.45 -7.18 -4.51
C GLN A 408 19.76 -7.55 -3.19
N ALA A 409 18.55 -8.09 -3.24
CA ALA A 409 17.78 -8.50 -2.06
C ALA A 409 18.25 -9.88 -1.55
N GLY A 410 19.46 -9.96 -0.99
CA GLY A 410 20.14 -11.23 -0.71
C GLY A 410 19.38 -12.23 0.15
N LYS A 411 18.46 -11.78 1.02
CA LYS A 411 17.66 -12.65 1.90
C LYS A 411 16.42 -13.25 1.23
N VAL A 412 15.76 -12.47 0.37
CA VAL A 412 14.44 -12.81 -0.21
C VAL A 412 14.51 -13.07 -1.72
N GLY A 413 15.47 -12.49 -2.43
CA GLY A 413 15.72 -12.73 -3.85
C GLY A 413 16.16 -14.18 -4.15
N PRO A 414 16.01 -14.65 -5.40
CA PRO A 414 15.41 -14.01 -6.57
C PRO A 414 13.88 -14.28 -6.67
N ARG A 415 13.16 -14.24 -5.55
CA ARG A 415 11.76 -14.63 -5.46
C ARG A 415 10.91 -13.60 -4.70
N ALA A 416 9.64 -13.59 -5.00
CA ALA A 416 8.62 -12.89 -4.23
C ALA A 416 7.47 -13.86 -3.91
N ALA A 417 6.90 -13.75 -2.72
CA ALA A 417 5.82 -14.62 -2.25
C ALA A 417 4.58 -13.81 -1.92
N PHE A 418 3.42 -14.43 -2.07
CA PHE A 418 2.13 -13.86 -1.70
C PHE A 418 1.19 -14.93 -1.13
N ALA A 419 0.20 -14.50 -0.36
CA ALA A 419 -0.79 -15.39 0.23
C ALA A 419 -2.15 -14.72 0.39
N LEU A 420 -3.20 -15.53 0.23
CA LEU A 420 -4.61 -15.13 0.28
C LEU A 420 -5.44 -16.26 0.91
N VAL A 421 -6.52 -15.90 1.57
CA VAL A 421 -7.58 -16.84 1.95
C VAL A 421 -8.89 -16.50 1.26
N LEU A 422 -9.63 -17.53 0.89
CA LEU A 422 -10.99 -17.47 0.37
C LEU A 422 -11.92 -18.18 1.35
N TYR A 423 -12.93 -17.49 1.85
CA TYR A 423 -13.88 -18.06 2.80
C TYR A 423 -15.28 -17.53 2.56
N ARG A 424 -16.30 -18.30 2.96
CA ARG A 424 -17.69 -17.85 2.91
C ARG A 424 -18.02 -16.97 4.12
N PHE A 425 -19.05 -16.14 4.00
CA PHE A 425 -19.65 -15.44 5.15
C PHE A 425 -21.18 -15.44 5.03
N ASP A 426 -21.87 -15.21 6.15
CA ASP A 426 -23.33 -15.10 6.21
C ASP A 426 -23.81 -13.73 5.67
N PRO A 427 -24.51 -13.67 4.53
CA PRO A 427 -25.03 -12.42 3.97
C PRO A 427 -25.96 -11.66 4.91
N ALA A 428 -26.63 -12.34 5.86
CA ALA A 428 -27.52 -11.69 6.82
C ALA A 428 -26.75 -10.80 7.81
N TRP A 429 -25.50 -11.15 8.11
CA TRP A 429 -24.59 -10.37 8.96
C TRP A 429 -23.63 -9.49 8.15
N GLY A 430 -23.50 -9.74 6.86
CA GLY A 430 -22.75 -8.89 5.93
C GLY A 430 -21.28 -8.79 6.29
N PHE A 431 -20.72 -7.58 6.17
CA PHE A 431 -19.31 -7.32 6.48
C PHE A 431 -18.94 -7.62 7.94
N ARG A 432 -19.89 -7.69 8.88
CA ARG A 432 -19.60 -8.09 10.27
C ARG A 432 -19.11 -9.54 10.36
N ASP A 433 -19.69 -10.44 9.56
CA ASP A 433 -19.26 -11.85 9.53
C ASP A 433 -17.95 -12.02 8.74
N VAL A 434 -17.70 -11.17 7.73
CA VAL A 434 -16.38 -11.08 7.07
C VAL A 434 -15.28 -10.84 8.12
N ILE A 435 -15.46 -9.81 8.96
CA ILE A 435 -14.52 -9.46 10.04
C ILE A 435 -14.39 -10.60 11.06
N ALA A 436 -15.53 -11.13 11.54
CA ALA A 436 -15.53 -12.16 12.57
C ALA A 436 -14.83 -13.44 12.13
N ARG A 437 -15.02 -13.87 10.88
CA ARG A 437 -14.36 -15.05 10.31
C ARG A 437 -12.87 -14.81 10.11
N HIS A 438 -12.46 -13.68 9.54
CA HIS A 438 -11.04 -13.37 9.39
C HIS A 438 -10.30 -13.34 10.75
N HIS A 439 -10.94 -12.77 11.77
CA HIS A 439 -10.44 -12.82 13.14
C HIS A 439 -10.24 -14.26 13.65
N ALA A 440 -11.19 -15.16 13.38
CA ALA A 440 -11.10 -16.57 13.75
C ALA A 440 -9.99 -17.32 13.01
N LEU A 441 -9.67 -16.92 11.77
CA LEU A 441 -8.54 -17.48 11.00
C LEU A 441 -7.18 -17.05 11.57
N TYR A 442 -7.08 -15.84 12.14
CA TYR A 442 -5.82 -15.28 12.65
C TYR A 442 -5.92 -14.80 14.10
N PRO A 443 -6.32 -15.66 15.06
CA PRO A 443 -6.63 -15.23 16.43
C PRO A 443 -5.45 -14.59 17.16
N LYS A 444 -4.21 -14.96 16.80
CA LYS A 444 -2.99 -14.37 17.38
C LYS A 444 -2.81 -12.89 17.04
N ALA A 445 -3.32 -12.43 15.89
CA ALA A 445 -3.22 -11.02 15.49
C ALA A 445 -4.15 -10.10 16.29
N TYR A 446 -5.18 -10.67 16.92
CA TYR A 446 -6.24 -9.92 17.58
C TYR A 446 -6.39 -10.23 19.07
N SER A 447 -5.55 -11.12 19.61
CA SER A 447 -5.52 -11.45 21.02
C SER A 447 -4.22 -10.96 21.66
N THR A 448 -4.34 -10.48 22.89
CA THR A 448 -3.19 -10.16 23.74
C THR A 448 -3.38 -10.82 25.10
N PRO A 449 -2.34 -11.44 25.68
CA PRO A 449 -2.41 -11.94 27.05
C PRO A 449 -2.49 -10.79 28.07
N ARG A 450 -2.25 -9.55 27.64
CA ARG A 450 -2.27 -8.38 28.51
C ARG A 450 -3.70 -7.91 28.74
N ALA A 451 -4.08 -7.74 30.00
CA ALA A 451 -5.35 -7.13 30.39
C ALA A 451 -5.32 -5.61 30.13
N LEU A 452 -5.36 -5.18 28.86
CA LEU A 452 -5.29 -3.77 28.47
C LEU A 452 -6.36 -2.89 29.14
N TYR A 453 -7.52 -3.46 29.46
CA TYR A 453 -8.62 -2.78 30.16
C TYR A 453 -8.55 -2.91 31.69
N GLY A 454 -7.50 -3.53 32.23
CA GLY A 454 -7.27 -3.68 33.67
C GLY A 454 -6.54 -2.51 34.32
N PHE A 455 -6.01 -1.57 33.53
CA PHE A 455 -5.32 -0.38 34.01
C PHE A 455 -6.32 0.74 34.35
N SER A 456 -6.02 1.52 35.39
CA SER A 456 -6.80 2.69 35.83
C SER A 456 -6.64 3.88 34.89
N GLY A 457 -5.56 3.89 34.11
CA GLY A 457 -5.19 4.97 33.19
C GLY A 457 -4.06 4.54 32.27
N ARG A 458 -3.60 5.47 31.43
CA ARG A 458 -2.43 5.29 30.57
C ARG A 458 -1.60 6.58 30.52
N SER A 459 -0.29 6.41 30.49
CA SER A 459 0.70 7.47 30.36
C SER A 459 1.73 7.12 29.30
N GLN A 460 2.27 8.15 28.67
CA GLN A 460 3.40 8.04 27.75
C GLN A 460 4.46 9.06 28.16
N GLY A 461 5.74 8.68 28.10
CA GLY A 461 6.81 9.54 28.61
C GLY A 461 8.22 9.20 28.13
N ALA A 462 9.17 10.04 28.55
CA ALA A 462 10.60 9.84 28.36
C ALA A 462 11.22 9.17 29.61
N TYR A 463 10.96 7.88 29.75
CA TYR A 463 11.29 7.07 30.94
C TYR A 463 12.75 6.59 30.98
N TYR A 464 13.56 6.85 29.94
CA TYR A 464 15.01 6.64 29.93
C TYR A 464 15.83 7.62 30.79
N THR A 465 15.18 8.53 31.52
CA THR A 465 15.84 9.48 32.43
C THR A 465 15.59 9.10 33.90
N PRO A 466 16.44 9.52 34.86
CA PRO A 466 16.18 9.26 36.28
C PRO A 466 14.83 9.82 36.75
N LYS A 467 14.43 10.99 36.25
CA LYS A 467 13.12 11.58 36.54
C LYS A 467 12.00 10.71 35.96
N GLY A 468 12.13 10.31 34.69
CA GLY A 468 11.15 9.46 34.03
C GLY A 468 10.97 8.11 34.73
N ALA A 469 12.04 7.47 35.20
CA ALA A 469 11.92 6.24 35.99
C ALA A 469 11.09 6.46 37.27
N GLN A 470 11.27 7.58 37.97
CA GLN A 470 10.45 7.92 39.14
C GLN A 470 8.98 8.16 38.78
N GLU A 471 8.70 8.67 37.58
CA GLU A 471 7.33 8.80 37.06
C GLU A 471 6.69 7.42 36.87
N VAL A 472 7.41 6.44 36.31
CA VAL A 472 6.94 5.04 36.19
C VAL A 472 6.59 4.46 37.57
N LEU A 473 7.46 4.65 38.57
CA LEU A 473 7.22 4.16 39.93
C LEU A 473 5.94 4.76 40.55
N ALA A 474 5.64 6.03 40.26
CA ALA A 474 4.41 6.68 40.71
C ALA A 474 3.18 6.16 39.94
N GLU A 475 3.33 5.87 38.65
CA GLU A 475 2.28 5.32 37.79
C GLU A 475 1.88 3.90 38.23
N ASP A 476 2.85 3.07 38.62
CA ASP A 476 2.63 1.74 39.21
C ASP A 476 1.69 1.80 40.43
N GLN A 477 1.86 2.79 41.31
CA GLN A 477 1.04 2.96 42.52
C GLN A 477 -0.43 3.23 42.21
N THR A 478 -0.71 3.73 41.00
CA THR A 478 -2.07 4.04 40.53
C THR A 478 -2.60 3.02 39.53
N ASN A 479 -1.82 1.96 39.23
CA ASN A 479 -2.13 0.98 38.19
C ASN A 479 -2.35 1.65 36.82
N THR A 480 -1.46 2.58 36.46
CA THR A 480 -1.47 3.29 35.18
C THR A 480 -0.53 2.61 34.20
N TYR A 481 -1.01 2.31 32.97
CA TYR A 481 -0.17 1.75 31.91
C TYR A 481 0.90 2.76 31.48
N SER A 482 2.17 2.45 31.72
CA SER A 482 3.31 3.33 31.42
C SER A 482 4.05 2.93 30.12
N ALA A 483 4.11 3.82 29.12
CA ALA A 483 4.77 3.52 27.84
C ALA A 483 5.93 4.48 27.49
N GLN A 484 7.11 3.93 27.20
CA GLN A 484 8.21 4.72 26.63
C GLN A 484 7.80 5.26 25.26
N TYR A 485 7.68 6.57 25.12
CA TYR A 485 7.36 7.22 23.87
C TYR A 485 8.51 7.11 22.86
N THR A 486 8.19 6.72 21.64
CA THR A 486 9.10 6.72 20.49
C THR A 486 8.40 7.32 19.27
N ASP A 487 9.17 8.00 18.43
CA ASP A 487 8.72 8.52 17.15
C ASP A 487 9.53 7.82 16.05
N PRO A 488 8.89 7.11 15.11
CA PRO A 488 9.52 6.39 14.03
C PRO A 488 9.98 7.31 12.88
N ARG A 489 9.87 8.65 13.04
CA ARG A 489 10.29 9.63 12.03
C ARG A 489 11.62 10.28 12.39
N LEU A 490 12.26 10.82 11.36
CA LEU A 490 13.53 11.54 11.49
C LEU A 490 13.28 13.04 11.64
N GLN A 491 12.92 13.47 12.85
CA GLN A 491 12.62 14.86 13.17
C GLN A 491 13.86 15.62 13.63
N LEU A 492 14.21 16.71 12.93
CA LEU A 492 15.41 17.50 13.20
C LEU A 492 15.08 19.00 13.32
N ARG A 493 15.45 19.63 14.44
CA ARG A 493 15.45 21.09 14.57
C ARG A 493 16.49 21.72 13.65
N ILE A 494 16.06 22.71 12.87
CA ILE A 494 16.89 23.38 11.86
C ILE A 494 17.25 24.81 12.28
N ALA A 495 16.27 25.60 12.69
CA ALA A 495 16.44 27.01 13.04
C ALA A 495 15.31 27.48 13.99
N ALA A 496 15.45 28.69 14.57
CA ALA A 496 14.36 29.34 15.31
C ALA A 496 13.21 29.75 14.37
N ASN A 497 11.97 29.74 14.86
CA ASN A 497 10.77 29.98 14.04
C ASN A 497 10.66 31.41 13.45
N ASP A 498 11.42 32.37 13.99
CA ASP A 498 11.50 33.76 13.51
C ASP A 498 12.47 33.92 12.33
N ALA A 499 13.31 32.91 12.07
CA ALA A 499 14.13 32.84 10.88
C ALA A 499 13.26 32.60 9.62
N PRO A 500 13.74 33.01 8.43
CA PRO A 500 13.09 32.66 7.17
C PRO A 500 12.90 31.15 7.03
N ARG A 501 11.86 30.74 6.29
CA ARG A 501 11.57 29.34 6.00
C ARG A 501 12.82 28.63 5.41
N PRO A 502 13.32 27.55 6.03
CA PRO A 502 14.51 26.87 5.54
C PRO A 502 14.31 26.17 4.21
N THR A 503 15.37 26.10 3.39
CA THR A 503 15.46 25.21 2.24
C THR A 503 15.84 23.78 2.67
N LEU A 504 15.64 22.80 1.78
CA LEU A 504 16.09 21.42 2.03
C LEU A 504 17.62 21.35 2.24
N ASP A 505 18.40 22.08 1.44
CA ASP A 505 19.86 22.14 1.58
C ASP A 505 20.29 22.65 2.96
N GLN A 506 19.60 23.66 3.49
CA GLN A 506 19.86 24.17 4.84
C GLN A 506 19.56 23.10 5.90
N ALA A 507 18.49 22.32 5.73
CA ALA A 507 18.17 21.22 6.63
C ALA A 507 19.24 20.11 6.58
N LEU A 508 19.70 19.72 5.39
CA LEU A 508 20.77 18.73 5.21
C LEU A 508 22.13 19.21 5.74
N ALA A 509 22.41 20.51 5.66
CA ALA A 509 23.61 21.10 6.26
C ALA A 509 23.62 20.96 7.80
N VAL A 510 22.45 21.02 8.45
CA VAL A 510 22.34 20.77 9.89
C VAL A 510 22.64 19.31 10.22
N VAL A 511 22.15 18.34 9.43
CA VAL A 511 22.51 16.92 9.57
C VAL A 511 24.04 16.75 9.51
N THR A 512 24.64 17.30 8.47
CA THR A 512 26.10 17.24 8.25
C THR A 512 26.88 17.82 9.42
N THR A 513 26.43 18.94 9.97
CA THR A 513 27.05 19.59 11.14
C THR A 513 26.91 18.72 12.39
N GLN A 514 25.74 18.10 12.60
CA GLN A 514 25.47 17.30 13.79
C GLN A 514 26.23 15.97 13.80
N LEU A 515 26.59 15.41 12.64
CA LEU A 515 27.46 14.23 12.56
C LEU A 515 28.81 14.43 13.28
N ALA A 516 29.34 15.67 13.27
CA ALA A 516 30.59 16.04 13.93
C ALA A 516 30.39 16.54 15.38
N SER A 517 29.18 16.42 15.95
CA SER A 517 28.89 16.91 17.30
C SER A 517 29.70 16.16 18.37
N PRO A 518 30.30 16.86 19.35
CA PRO A 518 30.92 16.20 20.51
C PRO A 518 29.89 15.54 21.43
N ASN A 519 28.59 15.87 21.29
CA ASN A 519 27.52 15.17 21.99
C ASN A 519 27.15 13.89 21.22
N ALA A 520 27.53 12.74 21.78
CA ALA A 520 27.31 11.44 21.14
C ALA A 520 25.84 11.17 20.79
N SER A 521 24.86 11.61 21.60
CA SER A 521 23.44 11.41 21.27
C SER A 521 23.00 12.23 20.06
N VAL A 522 23.59 13.40 19.85
CA VAL A 522 23.32 14.25 18.68
C VAL A 522 23.97 13.66 17.44
N ALA A 523 25.24 13.24 17.55
CA ALA A 523 25.96 12.61 16.45
C ALA A 523 25.34 11.26 16.03
N ASP A 524 24.87 10.44 16.98
CA ASP A 524 24.16 9.20 16.70
C ASP A 524 22.84 9.44 15.96
N PHE A 525 22.07 10.47 16.36
CA PHE A 525 20.81 10.76 15.69
C PHE A 525 21.05 11.27 14.26
N ALA A 526 22.08 12.10 14.05
CA ALA A 526 22.47 12.51 12.70
C ALA A 526 22.93 11.33 11.83
N ARG A 527 23.64 10.34 12.40
CA ARG A 527 23.92 9.07 11.71
C ARG A 527 22.64 8.32 11.37
N ALA A 528 21.72 8.18 12.32
CA ALA A 528 20.43 7.55 12.07
C ALA A 528 19.67 8.22 10.92
N ILE A 529 19.73 9.55 10.79
CA ILE A 529 19.17 10.25 9.62
C ILE A 529 19.85 9.77 8.33
N SER A 530 21.18 9.80 8.26
CA SER A 530 21.93 9.41 7.06
C SER A 530 21.76 7.92 6.67
N HIS A 531 21.48 7.05 7.64
CA HIS A 531 21.38 5.59 7.45
C HIS A 531 19.95 5.06 7.41
N SER A 532 18.94 5.85 7.79
CA SER A 532 17.54 5.43 7.75
C SER A 532 16.62 6.36 6.97
N ALA A 533 17.03 7.53 6.52
CA ALA A 533 16.19 8.31 5.61
C ALA A 533 15.94 7.50 4.34
N VAL A 534 14.66 7.27 4.04
CA VAL A 534 14.26 6.56 2.81
C VAL A 534 14.76 7.36 1.61
N VAL A 535 15.37 6.70 0.63
CA VAL A 535 15.84 7.35 -0.61
C VAL A 535 14.95 6.97 -1.78
N GLY A 536 14.38 7.98 -2.44
CA GLY A 536 13.55 7.82 -3.64
C GLY A 536 14.37 7.67 -4.92
N ALA A 537 13.69 7.49 -6.05
CA ALA A 537 14.32 7.23 -7.35
C ALA A 537 15.19 8.39 -7.88
N ASN A 538 14.95 9.62 -7.41
CA ASN A 538 15.77 10.80 -7.68
C ASN A 538 17.03 10.89 -6.80
N GLY A 539 17.23 9.96 -5.87
CA GLY A 539 18.37 9.95 -4.95
C GLY A 539 18.23 10.88 -3.74
N ASP A 540 17.11 11.59 -3.60
CA ASP A 540 16.86 12.49 -2.49
C ASP A 540 16.25 11.75 -1.28
N TYR A 541 16.45 12.29 -0.08
CA TYR A 541 15.79 11.81 1.13
C TYR A 541 14.30 12.15 1.09
N SER A 542 13.46 11.13 1.22
CA SER A 542 12.01 11.22 1.29
C SER A 542 11.60 12.12 2.46
N LEU A 543 11.07 13.30 2.13
CA LEU A 543 10.76 14.37 3.05
C LEU A 543 9.25 14.48 3.22
N LYS A 544 8.75 14.41 4.45
CA LYS A 544 7.35 14.76 4.76
C LYS A 544 7.14 16.27 4.72
N GLY A 545 8.09 17.01 5.27
CA GLY A 545 8.09 18.46 5.14
C GLY A 545 9.04 19.16 6.08
N ILE A 546 9.17 20.46 5.84
CA ILE A 546 9.82 21.41 6.74
C ILE A 546 8.76 22.41 7.19
N GLY A 547 8.62 22.57 8.50
CA GLY A 547 7.55 23.33 9.11
C GLY A 547 7.84 23.75 10.55
N VAL A 548 7.01 24.65 11.07
CA VAL A 548 6.90 24.92 12.51
C VAL A 548 5.70 24.13 13.00
N PHE A 549 5.92 23.19 13.90
CA PHE A 549 4.89 22.24 14.33
C PHE A 549 4.34 22.61 15.70
N ALA A 550 3.09 22.21 15.96
CA ALA A 550 2.40 22.57 17.20
C ALA A 550 3.10 22.04 18.47
N TRP A 551 3.86 20.94 18.35
CA TRP A 551 4.63 20.35 19.45
C TRP A 551 5.95 21.09 19.73
N ASP A 552 6.47 21.84 18.76
CA ASP A 552 7.68 22.66 18.93
C ASP A 552 7.52 24.01 18.20
N PRO A 553 6.65 24.90 18.72
CA PRO A 553 6.28 26.12 18.02
C PRO A 553 7.44 27.12 17.91
N GLY A 554 8.55 26.91 18.62
CA GLY A 554 9.72 27.79 18.64
C GLY A 554 10.75 27.50 17.54
N HIS A 555 10.61 26.41 16.79
CA HIS A 555 11.62 25.97 15.84
C HIS A 555 11.03 25.57 14.49
N TRP A 556 11.81 25.82 13.43
CA TRP A 556 11.67 25.09 12.18
C TRP A 556 12.25 23.70 12.35
N GLU A 557 11.51 22.69 11.89
CA GLU A 557 11.95 21.31 11.88
C GLU A 557 11.81 20.70 10.50
N ALA A 558 12.71 19.78 10.16
CA ALA A 558 12.58 18.87 9.03
C ALA A 558 12.12 17.51 9.54
N LEU A 559 11.22 16.87 8.79
CA LEU A 559 10.78 15.49 9.03
C LEU A 559 11.02 14.66 7.78
N TRP A 560 11.88 13.66 7.89
CA TRP A 560 12.07 12.65 6.86
C TRP A 560 11.40 11.33 7.25
N THR A 561 10.96 10.62 6.22
CA THR A 561 10.46 9.26 6.32
C THR A 561 11.63 8.33 6.65
N ALA A 562 11.44 7.43 7.61
CA ALA A 562 12.49 6.53 8.07
C ALA A 562 12.22 5.08 7.68
N ASN A 563 13.27 4.40 7.24
CA ASN A 563 13.35 2.95 7.23
C ASN A 563 13.76 2.45 8.63
N LEU A 564 12.86 1.73 9.27
CA LEU A 564 13.00 1.16 10.60
C LEU A 564 13.45 -0.30 10.61
N ASP A 565 13.99 -0.79 9.49
CA ASP A 565 14.60 -2.12 9.46
C ASP A 565 15.77 -2.18 10.49
N PRO A 566 15.70 -3.07 11.49
CA PRO A 566 16.72 -3.19 12.53
C PRO A 566 18.08 -3.65 12.00
N ASP A 567 18.14 -4.22 10.79
CA ASP A 567 19.38 -4.67 10.18
C ASP A 567 20.14 -3.55 9.46
N LEU A 568 19.56 -2.35 9.36
CA LEU A 568 20.27 -1.14 8.95
C LEU A 568 21.21 -0.69 10.07
N GLN A 569 22.51 -0.88 9.82
CA GLN A 569 23.58 -0.45 10.73
C GLN A 569 23.52 1.05 10.98
N ASP A 570 23.69 1.45 12.24
CA ASP A 570 23.61 2.84 12.71
C ASP A 570 22.31 3.57 12.30
N GLY A 571 21.26 2.81 11.95
CA GLY A 571 19.95 3.33 11.59
C GLY A 571 19.08 3.73 12.79
N LEU A 572 17.89 4.25 12.48
CA LEU A 572 16.93 4.75 13.46
C LEU A 572 16.45 3.67 14.43
N ALA A 573 16.24 2.44 13.97
CA ALA A 573 15.86 1.33 14.86
C ALA A 573 16.91 1.09 15.95
N SER A 574 18.19 1.00 15.55
CA SER A 574 19.31 0.89 16.48
C SER A 574 19.43 2.09 17.41
N PHE A 575 19.24 3.31 16.90
CA PHE A 575 19.21 4.53 17.72
C PHE A 575 18.10 4.47 18.78
N LEU A 576 16.86 4.16 18.38
CA LEU A 576 15.72 4.09 19.29
C LEU A 576 15.92 3.02 20.37
N LEU A 577 16.38 1.83 19.98
CA LEU A 577 16.69 0.76 20.92
C LEU A 577 17.76 1.19 21.93
N ASN A 578 18.90 1.67 21.45
CA ASN A 578 20.07 1.93 22.28
C ASN A 578 19.99 3.23 23.11
N ARG A 579 19.25 4.24 22.64
CA ARG A 579 19.18 5.57 23.28
C ARG A 579 17.86 5.84 23.99
N ARG A 580 16.79 5.10 23.70
CA ARG A 580 15.44 5.37 24.23
C ARG A 580 14.82 4.16 24.91
N ILE A 581 14.67 3.04 24.20
CA ILE A 581 13.87 1.91 24.65
C ILE A 581 14.60 1.13 25.75
N GLU A 582 15.77 0.56 25.44
CA GLU A 582 16.51 -0.26 26.40
C GLU A 582 16.89 0.53 27.67
N PRO A 583 17.39 1.78 27.57
CA PRO A 583 17.66 2.59 28.76
C PRO A 583 16.41 2.87 29.62
N ALA A 584 15.21 2.97 29.04
CA ALA A 584 13.98 3.16 29.80
C ALA A 584 13.63 1.95 30.66
N PHE A 585 13.68 0.74 30.08
CA PHE A 585 13.47 -0.49 30.83
C PHE A 585 14.54 -0.70 31.91
N GLN A 586 15.80 -0.39 31.61
CA GLN A 586 16.88 -0.48 32.60
C GLN A 586 16.74 0.54 33.73
N ALA A 587 16.34 1.78 33.42
CA ALA A 587 16.14 2.83 34.42
C ALA A 587 14.97 2.49 35.38
N ALA A 588 13.84 2.02 34.86
CA ALA A 588 12.71 1.57 35.67
C ALA A 588 13.10 0.37 36.55
N LYS A 589 13.71 -0.66 35.96
CA LYS A 589 14.15 -1.87 36.68
C LYS A 589 15.12 -1.57 37.82
N LYS A 590 16.02 -0.59 37.65
CA LYS A 590 17.01 -0.21 38.66
C LYS A 590 16.39 0.29 39.98
N ILE A 591 15.16 0.81 39.92
CA ILE A 591 14.45 1.33 41.10
C ILE A 591 13.22 0.48 41.46
N ASP A 592 13.14 -0.75 40.92
CA ASP A 592 12.02 -1.67 41.12
C ASP A 592 10.66 -1.14 40.61
N ALA A 593 10.69 -0.29 39.59
CA ALA A 593 9.50 0.16 38.86
C ALA A 593 9.23 -0.73 37.63
N HIS A 594 7.96 -0.86 37.24
CA HIS A 594 7.52 -1.68 36.12
C HIS A 594 7.09 -0.82 34.92
N LEU A 595 8.01 -0.64 33.96
CA LEU A 595 7.64 -0.01 32.68
C LEU A 595 6.79 -0.99 31.86
N ASP A 596 5.56 -0.58 31.53
CA ASP A 596 4.61 -1.47 30.88
C ASP A 596 4.95 -1.74 29.40
N GLY A 597 5.38 -0.75 28.63
CA GLY A 597 5.63 -0.95 27.21
C GLY A 597 6.32 0.18 26.47
N VAL A 598 6.23 0.12 25.15
CA VAL A 598 6.72 1.14 24.22
C VAL A 598 5.54 1.64 23.40
N GLN A 599 5.41 2.95 23.29
CA GLN A 599 4.50 3.57 22.34
C GLN A 599 5.29 3.98 21.10
N ILE A 600 4.81 3.56 19.94
CA ILE A 600 5.29 4.01 18.64
C ILE A 600 4.26 5.01 18.13
N ASP A 601 4.55 6.30 18.25
CA ASP A 601 3.69 7.34 17.68
C ASP A 601 3.80 7.36 16.15
N ASN A 602 2.82 7.94 15.44
CA ASN A 602 2.87 8.13 13.98
C ASN A 602 3.23 6.85 13.17
N PHE A 603 2.98 5.66 13.72
CA PHE A 603 3.28 4.40 13.03
C PHE A 603 2.53 4.33 11.70
N MET A 604 3.28 4.09 10.61
CA MET A 604 2.77 4.06 9.22
C MET A 604 2.09 5.35 8.74
N SER A 605 2.41 6.52 9.31
CA SER A 605 1.86 7.79 8.79
C SER A 605 2.45 8.22 7.45
N GLU A 606 3.65 7.73 7.11
CA GLU A 606 4.43 8.08 5.92
C GLU A 606 5.02 6.81 5.28
N PRO A 607 4.22 5.87 4.74
CA PRO A 607 4.80 4.72 4.04
C PRO A 607 5.52 5.19 2.77
N ALA A 608 6.75 4.73 2.53
CA ALA A 608 7.57 5.08 1.37
C ALA A 608 8.46 3.91 0.95
N PHE A 609 9.12 4.03 -0.21
CA PHE A 609 9.97 2.98 -0.77
C PHE A 609 11.44 3.37 -0.69
N ASP A 610 12.24 2.59 0.04
CA ASP A 610 13.68 2.84 0.20
C ASP A 610 14.45 2.08 -0.88
N LEU A 611 15.00 2.80 -1.85
CA LEU A 611 15.70 2.23 -3.01
C LEU A 611 17.20 2.03 -2.77
N ARG A 612 17.70 2.25 -1.55
CA ARG A 612 19.10 2.01 -1.21
C ARG A 612 19.44 0.53 -1.27
N LEU A 613 20.63 0.22 -1.78
CA LEU A 613 21.09 -1.15 -1.94
C LEU A 613 21.17 -1.90 -0.60
N GLU A 614 21.63 -1.23 0.45
CA GLU A 614 21.68 -1.80 1.79
C GLU A 614 20.29 -2.09 2.37
N ALA A 615 19.28 -1.28 2.05
CA ALA A 615 17.89 -1.51 2.47
C ALA A 615 17.28 -2.70 1.73
N LEU A 616 17.51 -2.82 0.42
CA LEU A 616 17.09 -3.99 -0.35
C LEU A 616 17.75 -5.27 0.17
N ALA A 617 19.04 -5.22 0.49
CA ALA A 617 19.77 -6.35 1.04
C ALA A 617 19.31 -6.76 2.45
N ALA A 618 18.83 -5.81 3.25
CA ALA A 618 18.33 -6.03 4.60
C ALA A 618 16.90 -6.62 4.63
N ALA A 619 16.11 -6.47 3.56
CA ALA A 619 14.70 -6.86 3.56
C ALA A 619 14.46 -8.35 3.90
N ASP A 620 13.65 -8.61 4.94
CA ASP A 620 13.24 -9.97 5.36
C ASP A 620 11.97 -10.48 4.67
N TRP A 621 11.23 -9.58 4.03
CA TRP A 621 9.95 -9.86 3.39
C TRP A 621 10.01 -9.57 1.89
N PRO A 622 9.09 -10.14 1.08
CA PRO A 622 9.04 -9.86 -0.36
C PRO A 622 9.10 -8.36 -0.64
N LEU A 623 9.96 -7.98 -1.58
CA LEU A 623 10.04 -6.59 -2.02
C LEU A 623 8.75 -6.18 -2.73
N THR A 624 8.66 -4.89 -2.99
CA THR A 624 7.67 -4.25 -3.86
C THR A 624 8.40 -3.30 -4.81
N TYR A 625 7.68 -2.41 -5.51
CA TYR A 625 8.28 -1.44 -6.41
C TYR A 625 7.74 -0.03 -6.17
N GLU A 626 8.58 0.96 -6.47
CA GLU A 626 8.22 2.37 -6.42
C GLU A 626 7.41 2.72 -7.69
N PRO A 627 6.25 3.40 -7.56
CA PRO A 627 5.34 3.61 -8.70
C PRO A 627 5.70 4.77 -9.65
N ASN A 628 6.71 5.60 -9.33
CA ASN A 628 7.00 6.83 -10.10
C ASN A 628 7.88 6.63 -11.33
#